data_AF-A0A8S7FCJ3-F1
#
_entry.id   AF-A0A8S7FCJ3-F1
#
_cell.length_a   1.000
_cell.length_b   1.000
_cell.length_c   1.000
_cell.angle_alpha   90.00
_cell.angle_beta   90.00
_cell.angle_gamma   90.00
#
_symmetry.space_group_name_H-M   'P 1'
#
loop_
_entity.id
_entity.type
_entity.pdbx_description
1 polymer ?
#
loop_
_entity_poly.entity_id
_entity_poly.type
_entity_poly.pdbx_seq_one_letter_code
_entity_poly.pdbx_strand_id
1 'polypeptide(L)'
;FKNQPDYLTFLRAMDGFEVNGLRLFSLSIPEPSVKNLFAVNEFYRNNDDFINPDLQERLVIGDDSISIFTYDIKSNFFEIRDNIGTENIFSSFSDFSSFLNEIMDSCS
;
A
#
# COMPACT_ATOMS: atom_id res chain seq x y z
N PHE A 1 13.68 0.17 0.04
CA PHE A 1 13.26 1.52 0.52
C PHE A 1 14.40 2.50 0.82
N LYS A 2 15.65 2.31 0.36
CA LYS A 2 16.67 3.38 0.53
C LYS A 2 16.25 4.71 -0.10
N ASN A 3 15.37 4.64 -1.10
CA ASN A 3 14.85 5.78 -1.86
C ASN A 3 13.60 6.41 -1.25
N GLN A 4 13.05 5.86 -0.15
CA GLN A 4 11.81 6.33 0.48
C GLN A 4 11.96 6.40 2.01
N PRO A 5 12.80 7.31 2.53
CA PRO A 5 13.08 7.42 3.97
C PRO A 5 11.86 7.83 4.80
N ASP A 6 10.94 8.60 4.22
CA ASP A 6 9.72 9.05 4.89
C ASP A 6 8.76 7.87 5.15
N TYR A 7 8.62 6.95 4.19
CA TYR A 7 7.84 5.74 4.38
C TYR A 7 8.43 4.84 5.48
N LEU A 8 9.77 4.72 5.55
CA LEU A 8 10.44 4.00 6.64
C LEU A 8 10.23 4.68 7.99
N THR A 9 10.23 6.01 8.01
CA THR A 9 9.97 6.79 9.23
C THR A 9 8.54 6.56 9.71
N PHE A 10 7.57 6.57 8.79
CA PHE A 10 6.19 6.23 9.06
C PHE A 10 6.04 4.82 9.65
N LEU A 11 6.61 3.80 9.01
CA LEU A 11 6.53 2.41 9.50
C LEU A 11 7.14 2.26 10.91
N ARG A 12 8.18 3.01 11.23
CA ARG A 12 8.80 2.98 12.57
C ARG A 12 7.99 3.71 13.63
N ALA A 13 7.31 4.79 13.25
CA ALA A 13 6.59 5.66 14.18
C ALA A 13 5.16 5.19 14.44
N MET A 14 4.47 4.74 13.39
CA MET A 14 3.04 4.40 13.41
C MET A 14 2.79 2.90 13.26
N ASP A 15 3.62 2.23 12.46
CA ASP A 15 3.46 0.82 12.11
C ASP A 15 2.07 0.47 11.52
N GLY A 16 1.67 1.25 10.52
CA GLY A 16 0.34 1.17 9.91
C GLY A 16 -0.71 1.97 10.68
N PHE A 17 -1.88 2.14 10.06
CA PHE A 17 -3.06 2.71 10.72
C PHE A 17 -4.34 2.38 9.94
N GLU A 18 -5.47 2.59 10.60
CA GLU A 18 -6.79 2.57 9.98
C GLU A 18 -7.60 3.77 10.44
N VAL A 19 -8.18 4.52 9.50
CA VAL A 19 -9.07 5.65 9.77
C VAL A 19 -10.11 5.74 8.66
N ASN A 20 -11.40 5.81 9.03
CA ASN A 20 -12.51 5.92 8.08
C ASN A 20 -12.49 4.92 6.90
N GLY A 21 -11.95 3.71 7.12
CA GLY A 21 -11.83 2.67 6.09
C GLY A 21 -10.58 2.74 5.22
N LEU A 22 -9.80 3.83 5.30
CA LEU A 22 -8.45 3.91 4.74
C LEU A 22 -7.48 3.16 5.65
N ARG A 23 -6.65 2.29 5.06
CA ARG A 23 -5.67 1.48 5.77
C ARG A 23 -4.29 1.62 5.14
N LEU A 24 -3.27 1.82 5.97
CA LEU A 24 -1.88 1.52 5.63
C LEU A 24 -1.40 0.36 6.51
N PHE A 25 -0.80 -0.66 5.89
CA PHE A 25 -0.53 -1.95 6.52
C PHE A 25 0.62 -1.91 7.52
N SER A 26 0.54 -2.79 8.51
CA SER A 26 1.49 -2.92 9.61
C SER A 26 2.60 -3.93 9.31
N LEU A 27 3.73 -3.83 10.01
CA LEU A 27 4.79 -4.84 10.04
C LEU A 27 4.67 -5.77 11.25
N SER A 28 3.99 -5.35 12.33
CA SER A 28 3.96 -6.06 13.61
C SER A 28 3.29 -7.43 13.56
N ILE A 29 3.78 -8.28 14.48
CA ILE A 29 3.19 -9.57 14.86
C ILE A 29 3.13 -9.67 16.41
N PRO A 30 2.07 -10.25 17.02
CA PRO A 30 0.86 -10.78 16.37
C PRO A 30 0.11 -9.69 15.61
N GLU A 31 -0.62 -10.09 14.56
CA GLU A 31 -1.26 -9.14 13.63
C GLU A 31 -2.09 -8.13 14.43
N PRO A 32 -1.75 -6.82 14.35
CA PRO A 32 -2.54 -5.80 15.03
C PRO A 32 -3.92 -5.70 14.37
N SER A 33 -4.79 -4.79 14.83
CA SER A 33 -6.10 -4.58 14.20
C SER A 33 -6.01 -4.17 12.72
N VAL A 34 -4.83 -3.78 12.25
CA VAL A 34 -4.53 -3.39 10.86
C VAL A 34 -3.78 -4.53 10.17
N LYS A 35 -4.20 -4.84 8.94
CA LYS A 35 -3.63 -5.92 8.11
C LYS A 35 -2.10 -5.91 8.09
N ASN A 36 -1.48 -7.08 8.14
CA ASN A 36 -0.03 -7.22 8.05
C ASN A 36 0.47 -7.15 6.60
N LEU A 37 1.45 -6.29 6.35
CA LEU A 37 2.06 -6.04 5.05
C LEU A 37 2.68 -7.30 4.43
N PHE A 38 3.34 -8.15 5.22
CA PHE A 38 3.94 -9.38 4.71
C PHE A 38 2.88 -10.40 4.32
N ALA A 39 1.88 -10.61 5.16
CA ALA A 39 0.80 -11.56 4.90
C ALA A 39 0.03 -11.21 3.62
N VAL A 40 -0.34 -9.94 3.45
CA VAL A 40 -1.07 -9.48 2.25
C VAL A 40 -0.23 -9.64 0.99
N ASN A 41 1.06 -9.28 1.05
CA ASN A 41 1.91 -9.38 -0.14
C ASN A 41 2.31 -10.82 -0.48
N GLU A 42 2.36 -11.71 0.51
CA GLU A 42 2.55 -13.14 0.26
C GLU A 42 1.36 -13.70 -0.53
N PHE A 43 0.13 -13.33 -0.13
CA PHE A 43 -1.08 -13.68 -0.85
C PHE A 43 -1.04 -13.21 -2.32
N TYR A 44 -0.68 -11.96 -2.59
CA TYR A 44 -0.65 -11.49 -3.99
C TYR A 44 0.47 -12.09 -4.84
N ARG A 45 1.53 -12.64 -4.23
CA ARG A 45 2.65 -13.23 -4.96
C ARG A 45 2.49 -14.71 -5.25
N ASN A 46 1.97 -15.44 -4.27
CA ASN A 46 2.04 -16.90 -4.22
C ASN A 46 0.66 -17.56 -4.08
N ASN A 47 -0.40 -16.91 -4.59
CA ASN A 47 -1.72 -17.52 -4.66
C ASN A 47 -1.85 -18.41 -5.90
N ASP A 48 -2.01 -19.72 -5.67
CA ASP A 48 -2.11 -20.74 -6.71
C ASP A 48 -3.42 -20.68 -7.52
N ASP A 49 -4.48 -20.08 -6.97
CA ASP A 49 -5.80 -20.00 -7.61
C ASP A 49 -5.93 -18.79 -8.52
N PHE A 50 -5.31 -17.66 -8.16
CA PHE A 50 -5.37 -16.42 -8.94
C PHE A 50 -4.16 -15.53 -8.68
N ILE A 51 -3.39 -15.28 -9.74
CA ILE A 51 -2.26 -14.35 -9.74
C ILE A 51 -2.70 -13.06 -10.42
N ASN A 52 -2.75 -11.97 -9.66
CA ASN A 52 -2.89 -10.63 -10.24
C ASN A 52 -1.50 -10.14 -10.69
N PRO A 53 -1.24 -10.01 -12.00
CA PRO A 53 0.09 -9.67 -12.50
C PRO A 53 0.53 -8.25 -12.11
N ASP A 54 -0.40 -7.32 -11.92
CA ASP A 54 -0.07 -5.96 -11.51
C ASP A 54 0.36 -5.89 -10.05
N LEU A 55 -0.28 -6.68 -9.18
CA LEU A 55 0.03 -6.66 -7.75
C LEU A 55 1.20 -7.58 -7.39
N GLN A 56 1.39 -8.68 -8.11
CA GLN A 56 2.48 -9.64 -7.86
C GLN A 56 3.86 -8.97 -7.90
N GLU A 57 4.06 -8.05 -8.85
CA GLU A 57 5.35 -7.34 -9.01
C GLU A 57 5.50 -6.12 -8.11
N ARG A 58 4.46 -5.75 -7.36
CA ARG A 58 4.43 -4.53 -6.54
C ARG A 58 4.41 -4.88 -5.07
N LEU A 59 4.64 -3.86 -4.25
CA LEU A 59 4.36 -3.94 -2.84
C LEU A 59 3.01 -3.28 -2.57
N VAL A 60 2.02 -4.06 -2.16
CA VAL A 60 0.76 -3.51 -1.65
C VAL A 60 0.99 -2.99 -0.23
N ILE A 61 0.74 -1.70 -0.01
CA ILE A 61 1.04 -1.03 1.25
C ILE A 61 -0.20 -0.60 2.02
N GLY A 62 -1.36 -0.67 1.39
CA GLY A 62 -2.60 -0.22 1.96
C GLY A 62 -3.76 -0.35 0.99
N ASP A 63 -4.94 0.03 1.45
CA ASP A 63 -6.16 0.03 0.66
C ASP A 63 -7.21 0.98 1.27
N ASP A 64 -8.23 1.29 0.50
CA ASP A 64 -9.50 1.82 0.98
C ASP A 64 -10.69 1.05 0.35
N SER A 65 -11.89 1.60 0.42
CA SER A 65 -13.10 0.96 -0.11
C SER A 65 -13.10 0.70 -1.64
N ILE A 66 -12.38 1.51 -2.41
CA ILE A 66 -12.39 1.50 -3.89
C ILE A 66 -10.99 1.39 -4.50
N SER A 67 -9.94 1.66 -3.71
CA SER A 67 -8.57 1.74 -4.18
C SER A 67 -7.65 0.77 -3.46
N ILE A 68 -6.59 0.39 -4.15
CA ILE A 68 -5.43 -0.30 -3.58
C ILE A 68 -4.20 0.60 -3.70
N PHE A 69 -3.41 0.67 -2.63
CA PHE A 69 -2.21 1.49 -2.59
C PHE A 69 -1.00 0.61 -2.78
N THR A 70 -0.16 0.95 -3.76
CA THR A 70 1.04 0.19 -4.07
C THR A 70 2.28 1.06 -4.06
N TYR A 71 3.42 0.44 -3.76
CA TYR A 71 4.74 0.97 -4.03
C TYR A 71 5.44 0.07 -5.04
N ASP A 72 5.82 0.62 -6.18
CA ASP A 72 6.63 -0.05 -7.18
C ASP A 72 8.12 0.23 -6.92
N ILE A 73 8.84 -0.82 -6.53
CA ILE A 73 10.27 -0.75 -6.22
C ILE A 73 11.11 -0.44 -7.47
N LYS A 74 10.66 -0.85 -8.66
CA LYS A 74 11.40 -0.67 -9.92
C LYS A 74 11.35 0.79 -10.37
N SER A 75 10.16 1.38 -10.39
CA SER A 75 9.95 2.78 -10.79
C SER A 75 10.11 3.80 -9.66
N ASN A 76 10.09 3.34 -8.41
CA ASN A 76 10.15 4.15 -7.19
C ASN A 76 8.94 5.07 -6.96
N PHE A 77 7.76 4.69 -7.47
CA PHE A 77 6.51 5.43 -7.27
C PHE A 77 5.59 4.76 -6.27
N PHE A 78 4.89 5.58 -5.49
CA PHE A 78 3.64 5.21 -4.82
C PHE A 78 2.48 5.45 -5.77
N GLU A 79 1.51 4.56 -5.79
CA GLU A 79 0.41 4.60 -6.74
C GLU A 79 -0.91 4.30 -6.02
N ILE A 80 -1.94 5.05 -6.39
CA ILE A 80 -3.34 4.76 -6.05
C ILE A 80 -3.94 4.10 -7.28
N ARG A 81 -4.41 2.86 -7.13
CA ARG A 81 -4.94 2.02 -8.20
C ARG A 81 -6.39 1.63 -7.91
N ASP A 82 -7.16 1.37 -8.94
CA ASP A 82 -8.48 0.74 -8.80
C ASP A 82 -8.34 -0.66 -8.17
N ASN A 83 -9.22 -1.04 -7.25
CA ASN A 83 -9.16 -2.35 -6.58
C ASN A 83 -9.73 -3.51 -7.42
N ILE A 84 -10.53 -3.23 -8.45
CA ILE A 84 -11.08 -4.20 -9.41
C ILE A 84 -10.16 -4.28 -10.63
N GLY A 85 -9.87 -3.13 -11.26
CA GLY A 85 -9.03 -3.02 -12.45
C GLY A 85 -7.65 -2.49 -12.10
N THR A 86 -6.83 -3.31 -11.44
CA THR A 86 -5.55 -2.90 -10.82
C THR A 86 -4.50 -2.32 -11.77
N GLU A 87 -4.66 -2.52 -13.06
CA GLU A 87 -3.87 -1.87 -14.11
C GLU A 87 -4.14 -0.36 -14.19
N ASN A 88 -5.32 0.09 -13.76
CA ASN A 88 -5.75 1.48 -13.78
C ASN A 88 -5.17 2.23 -12.58
N ILE A 89 -4.31 3.21 -12.89
CA ILE A 89 -3.67 4.08 -11.91
C ILE A 89 -4.41 5.41 -11.88
N PHE A 90 -4.98 5.76 -10.73
CA PHE A 90 -5.61 7.07 -10.54
C PHE A 90 -4.57 8.17 -10.33
N SER A 91 -3.49 7.88 -9.61
CA SER A 91 -2.42 8.83 -9.34
C SER A 91 -1.10 8.13 -8.99
N SER A 92 0.02 8.82 -9.24
CA SER A 92 1.38 8.35 -8.96
C SER A 92 2.21 9.44 -8.30
N PHE A 93 2.99 9.08 -7.29
CA PHE A 93 3.77 9.99 -6.46
C PHE A 93 5.21 9.49 -6.30
N SER A 94 6.19 10.37 -6.50
CA SER A 94 7.60 10.04 -6.34
C SER A 94 8.06 10.01 -4.87
N ASP A 95 7.24 10.53 -3.96
CA ASP A 95 7.53 10.62 -2.52
C ASP A 95 6.30 10.23 -1.69
N PHE A 96 6.57 9.68 -0.51
CA PHE A 96 5.54 9.17 0.39
C PHE A 96 4.66 10.28 0.97
N SER A 97 5.22 11.46 1.22
CA SER A 97 4.50 12.56 1.85
C SER A 97 3.38 13.08 0.95
N SER A 98 3.63 13.25 -0.35
CA SER A 98 2.62 13.64 -1.33
C SER A 98 1.52 12.57 -1.48
N PHE A 99 1.93 11.30 -1.53
CA PHE A 99 0.98 10.17 -1.53
C PHE A 99 0.10 10.16 -0.27
N LEU A 100 0.71 10.34 0.91
CA LEU A 100 -0.01 10.33 2.18
C LEU A 100 -1.01 11.48 2.26
N ASN A 101 -0.63 12.68 1.82
CA ASN A 101 -1.53 13.83 1.78
C ASN A 101 -2.73 13.56 0.88
N GLU A 102 -2.52 13.00 -0.32
CA GLU A 102 -3.64 12.68 -1.24
C GLU A 102 -4.65 11.71 -0.60
N ILE A 103 -4.16 10.61 -0.03
CA ILE A 103 -5.08 9.61 0.55
C ILE A 103 -5.77 10.15 1.80
N MET A 104 -5.12 11.01 2.59
CA MET A 104 -5.72 11.61 3.78
C MET A 104 -6.74 12.71 3.42
N ASP A 105 -6.48 13.49 2.37
CA ASP A 105 -7.42 14.50 1.88
C ASP A 105 -8.73 13.84 1.39
N SER A 106 -8.64 12.64 0.81
CA SER A 106 -9.82 11.85 0.41
C SER A 106 -10.71 11.38 1.58
N CYS A 107 -10.21 11.43 2.81
CA CYS A 107 -10.96 11.08 4.03
C CYS A 107 -11.69 12.28 4.68
N SER A 108 -11.60 13.47 4.09
CA SER A 108 -12.11 14.74 4.63
C SER A 108 -13.58 15.01 4.32
#